data_AF-A0AAP2CV30-F1
#
_entry.id   AF-A0AAP2CV30-F1
#
_cell.length_a   1.000
_cell.length_b   1.000
_cell.length_c   1.000
_cell.angle_alpha   90.00
_cell.angle_beta   90.00
_cell.angle_gamma   90.00
#
_symmetry.space_group_name_H-M   'P 1'
#
loop_
_entity.id
_entity.type
_entity.pdbx_description
1 polymer ?
#
loop_
_entity_poly.entity_id
_entity_poly.type
_entity_poly.pdbx_seq_one_letter_code
_entity_poly.pdbx_strand_id
1 'polypeptide(L)' 'MLSQLQTAPNFEKADDFYAALLAAHEGLDEAQMHALNARLILVLANHIGDQAVLEAAITVAKGASTTRQM' A
#
# COMPACT_ATOMS: atom_id res chain seq x y z
N MET A 1 -13.74 -15.75 9.62
CA MET A 1 -14.22 -15.42 8.25
C MET A 1 -12.97 -15.12 7.46
N LEU A 2 -12.77 -15.69 6.27
CA LEU A 2 -11.63 -15.35 5.41
C LEU A 2 -11.87 -13.95 4.87
N SER A 3 -11.01 -12.99 5.23
CA SER A 3 -11.08 -11.65 4.65
C SER A 3 -10.57 -11.74 3.20
N GLN A 4 -11.28 -11.15 2.25
CA GLN A 4 -10.82 -11.06 0.87
C GLN A 4 -10.09 -9.74 0.65
N LEU A 5 -9.05 -9.75 -0.18
CA LEU A 5 -8.32 -8.53 -0.56
C LEU A 5 -9.27 -7.57 -1.28
N GLN A 6 -9.35 -6.33 -0.80
CA GLN A 6 -10.04 -5.25 -1.50
C GLN A 6 -9.06 -4.40 -2.31
N THR A 7 -9.24 -4.38 -3.63
CA THR A 7 -8.41 -3.60 -4.58
C THR A 7 -9.12 -2.37 -5.12
N ALA A 8 -10.42 -2.23 -4.86
CA ALA A 8 -11.19 -1.03 -5.18
C ALA A 8 -11.03 0.02 -4.07
N PRO A 9 -11.14 1.33 -4.39
CA PRO A 9 -11.14 2.40 -3.38
C PRO A 9 -12.11 2.10 -2.24
N ASN A 10 -11.59 2.01 -1.00
CA ASN A 10 -12.38 1.60 0.17
C ASN A 10 -12.52 2.66 1.26
N PHE A 11 -11.95 3.84 1.06
CA PHE A 11 -11.88 4.82 2.14
C PHE A 11 -12.20 6.21 1.60
N GLU A 12 -13.00 6.95 2.37
CA GLU A 12 -13.67 8.18 1.93
C GLU A 12 -12.71 9.34 1.63
N LYS A 13 -11.50 9.29 2.17
CA LYS A 13 -10.52 10.39 2.15
C LYS A 13 -9.21 9.96 1.49
N ALA A 14 -9.31 9.41 0.28
CA ALA A 14 -8.17 8.99 -0.54
C ALA A 14 -7.13 10.12 -0.70
N ASP A 15 -7.61 11.33 -0.97
CA ASP A 15 -6.76 12.50 -1.21
C ASP A 15 -6.00 12.93 0.05
N ASP A 16 -6.67 12.96 1.21
CA ASP A 16 -6.05 13.34 2.49
C ASP A 16 -4.92 12.37 2.87
N PHE A 17 -5.13 11.06 2.67
CA PHE A 17 -4.09 10.06 2.92
C PHE A 17 -2.91 10.21 1.97
N TYR A 18 -3.18 10.44 0.68
CA TYR A 18 -2.12 10.64 -0.30
C TYR A 18 -1.30 11.91 -0.01
N ALA A 19 -1.96 13.00 0.38
CA ALA A 19 -1.29 14.23 0.81
C ALA A 19 -0.41 14.00 2.05
N ALA A 20 -0.90 13.25 3.04
CA ALA A 20 -0.12 12.89 4.22
C ALA A 20 1.10 12.01 3.88
N LEU A 21 0.96 11.07 2.93
CA LEU A 21 2.06 10.24 2.47
C LEU A 21 3.14 11.07 1.76
N LEU A 22 2.73 11.99 0.88
CA LEU A 22 3.65 12.88 0.17
C LEU A 22 4.41 13.79 1.13
N ALA A 23 3.70 14.39 2.10
CA ALA A 23 4.32 15.20 3.14
C ALA A 23 5.32 14.39 3.97
N ALA A 24 5.06 13.10 4.21
CA ALA A 24 5.98 12.22 4.92
C ALA A 24 7.27 11.92 4.14
N HIS A 25 7.28 12.10 2.82
CA HIS A 25 8.48 11.99 1.97
C HIS A 25 9.27 13.29 1.85
N GLU A 26 8.73 14.43 2.28
CA GLU A 26 9.39 15.72 2.14
C GLU A 26 10.75 15.76 2.86
N GLY A 27 11.81 16.15 2.13
CA GLY A 27 13.16 16.24 2.67
C GLY A 27 13.90 14.90 2.83
N LEU A 28 13.29 13.78 2.41
CA LEU A 28 13.94 12.47 2.42
C LEU A 28 14.69 12.19 1.12
N ASP A 29 15.81 11.49 1.21
CA ASP A 29 16.46 10.89 0.05
C ASP A 29 15.76 9.60 -0.39
N GLU A 30 16.17 9.04 -1.53
CA GLU A 30 15.58 7.84 -2.11
C GLU A 30 15.63 6.63 -1.15
N ALA A 31 16.75 6.41 -0.47
CA ALA A 31 16.90 5.30 0.45
C ALA A 31 15.97 5.46 1.67
N GLN A 32 15.84 6.69 2.17
CA GLN A 32 14.95 7.04 3.27
C GLN A 32 13.47 6.91 2.88
N MET A 33 13.10 7.32 1.67
CA MET A 33 11.75 7.13 1.13
C MET A 33 11.40 5.63 1.04
N HIS A 34 12.31 4.79 0.53
CA HIS A 34 12.13 3.35 0.51
C HIS A 34 12.00 2.75 1.92
N ALA A 35 12.83 3.18 2.86
CA ALA A 35 12.76 2.74 4.25
C ALA A 35 11.45 3.17 4.94
N LEU A 36 10.92 4.36 4.63
CA LEU A 36 9.62 4.80 5.08
C LEU A 36 8.51 3.91 4.53
N ASN A 37 8.50 3.66 3.22
CA ASN A 37 7.50 2.81 2.58
C ASN A 37 7.52 1.38 3.10
N ALA A 38 8.69 0.79 3.32
CA ALA A 38 8.82 -0.55 3.90
C ALA A 38 8.22 -0.63 5.32
N ARG A 39 8.50 0.37 6.16
CA ARG A 39 7.93 0.44 7.51
C ARG A 39 6.41 0.62 7.46
N LEU A 40 5.90 1.47 6.58
CA LEU A 40 4.47 1.67 6.40
C LEU A 40 3.77 0.36 5.97
N ILE A 41 4.33 -0.36 4.99
CA ILE A 41 3.82 -1.66 4.54
C ILE A 41 3.75 -2.65 5.71
N LEU A 42 4.79 -2.74 6.55
CA LEU A 42 4.79 -3.64 7.71
C LEU A 42 3.73 -3.27 8.75
N VAL A 43 3.55 -1.97 9.03
CA VAL A 43 2.51 -1.52 9.95
C VAL A 43 1.11 -1.88 9.42
N LEU A 44 0.85 -1.65 8.14
CA LEU A 44 -0.42 -2.02 7.51
C LEU A 44 -0.62 -3.53 7.46
N ALA A 45 0.44 -4.30 7.18
CA ALA A 45 0.38 -5.76 7.19
C ALA A 45 0.02 -6.31 8.57
N ASN A 46 0.61 -5.74 9.62
CA ASN A 46 0.27 -6.07 11.00
C ASN A 46 -1.18 -5.71 11.35
N HIS A 47 -1.70 -4.59 10.84
CA HIS A 47 -3.09 -4.20 11.03
C HIS A 47 -4.06 -5.15 10.32
N ILE A 48 -3.72 -5.62 9.10
CA ILE A 48 -4.52 -6.58 8.34
C ILE A 48 -4.53 -7.97 9.02
N GLY A 49 -3.37 -8.46 9.47
CA GLY A 49 -3.24 -9.69 10.28
C GLY A 49 -3.58 -11.01 9.58
N ASP A 50 -4.13 -10.98 8.36
CA ASP A 50 -4.53 -12.15 7.58
C ASP A 50 -3.49 -12.47 6.48
N GLN A 51 -2.76 -13.58 6.67
CA GLN A 51 -1.72 -14.05 5.74
C GLN A 51 -2.24 -14.24 4.31
N ALA A 52 -3.45 -14.76 4.12
CA ALA A 52 -3.99 -15.01 2.79
C ALA A 52 -4.28 -13.69 2.04
N VAL A 53 -4.74 -12.67 2.76
CA VAL A 53 -4.91 -11.30 2.20
C VAL A 53 -3.57 -10.72 1.79
N LEU A 54 -2.53 -10.87 2.62
CA LEU A 54 -1.19 -10.35 2.35
C LEU A 54 -0.54 -11.02 1.13
N GLU A 55 -0.68 -12.34 0.99
CA GLU A 55 -0.18 -13.09 -0.18
C GLU A 55 -0.93 -12.71 -1.47
N ALA A 56 -2.24 -12.53 -1.39
CA ALA A 56 -3.03 -12.01 -2.49
C ALA A 56 -2.58 -10.58 -2.88
N ALA A 57 -2.30 -9.71 -1.90
CA ALA A 57 -1.82 -8.35 -2.15
C ALA A 57 -0.47 -8.34 -2.88
N ILE A 58 0.47 -9.19 -2.47
CA ILE A 58 1.77 -9.36 -3.14
C ILE A 58 1.56 -9.85 -4.58
N THR A 59 0.66 -10.81 -4.80
CA THR A 59 0.36 -11.34 -6.13
C THR A 59 -0.19 -10.25 -7.05
N VAL A 60 -1.12 -9.43 -6.56
CA VAL A 60 -1.66 -8.28 -7.30
C VAL A 60 -0.57 -7.25 -7.59
N ALA A 61 0.25 -6.88 -6.60
CA ALA A 61 1.32 -5.90 -6.77
C ALA A 61 2.38 -6.35 -7.79
N LYS A 62 2.71 -7.65 -7.84
CA LYS A 62 3.61 -8.23 -8.87
C LYS A 62 3.03 -8.16 -10.28
N GLY A 63 1.70 -8.26 -10.41
CA GLY A 63 0.98 -8.20 -11.69
C GLY A 63 0.64 -6.78 -12.16
N ALA A 64 0.66 -5.78 -11.26
CA ALA A 64 0.31 -4.39 -11.55
C ALA A 64 1.31 -3.66 -12.47
N SER A 65 2.41 -4.31 -12.86
CA SER A 65 3.43 -3.75 -13.77
C SER A 65 2.96 -3.63 -15.24
N THR A 66 1.80 -4.17 -15.61
CA THR A 66 1.25 -4.06 -16.97
C THR A 66 -0.27 -4.01 -16.93
N THR A 67 -0.87 -2.96 -17.51
CA THR A 67 -2.31 -2.73 -17.81
C THR A 67 -3.01 -1.65 -16.98
N ARG A 68 -2.83 -0.37 -17.39
CA ARG A 68 -3.95 0.56 -17.69
C ARG A 68 -3.46 1.82 -18.43
N GLN A 69 -3.21 1.67 -19.73
CA GLN A 69 -3.50 2.70 -20.73
C GLN A 69 -4.35 2.01 -21.80
N MET A 70 -5.67 2.01 -21.60
CA MET A 70 -6.68 1.90 -22.65
C MET A 70 -7.89 2.68 -22.19
#